data_AF-A0A0G0F4C7-F1
#
_entry.id   AF-A0A0G0F4C7-F1
#
_cell.length_a   1.000
_cell.length_b   1.000
_cell.length_c   1.000
_cell.angle_alpha   90.00
_cell.angle_beta   90.00
_cell.angle_gamma   90.00
#
_symmetry.space_group_name_H-M   'P 1'
#
loop_
_entity.id
_entity.type
_entity.pdbx_description
1 polymer ?
#
loop_
_entity_poly.entity_id
_entity_poly.type
_entity_poly.pdbx_seq_one_letter_code
_entity_poly.pdbx_strand_id
1 'polypeptide(L)'
;LTLVQNIEEARKVIVPDTQQAVLYSQTTLSTFEIREIQEEMRGRSNVAVPNRWDICYATDNRQAAVDELLPFVDFVIVVGSRKSHNSQMLKERASQKVKAYSIDRPDEIDIDWFVDGIRRVGLTSGASVEERFFVDTLEWFKLKNPNIQIKQMPEVKAEPVKIFALPQKDINLLKARYGEAA
;
A
#
# COMPACT_ATOMS: atom_id res chain seq x y z
N LEU A 1 -11.95 -2.87 -23.67
CA LEU A 1 -11.51 -2.72 -22.26
C LEU A 1 -12.28 -1.55 -21.68
N THR A 2 -13.02 -1.77 -20.60
CA THR A 2 -13.81 -0.73 -19.93
C THR A 2 -13.17 -0.45 -18.58
N LEU A 3 -12.77 0.80 -18.34
CA LEU A 3 -12.22 1.23 -17.05
C LEU A 3 -13.38 1.48 -16.09
N VAL A 4 -13.26 0.97 -14.87
CA VAL A 4 -14.22 1.17 -13.77
C VAL A 4 -13.42 1.61 -12.57
N GLN A 5 -13.68 2.81 -12.06
CA GLN A 5 -12.92 3.41 -10.97
C GLN A 5 -13.64 3.40 -9.63
N ASN A 6 -14.96 3.17 -9.63
CA ASN A 6 -15.79 3.19 -8.42
C ASN A 6 -17.06 2.35 -8.63
N ILE A 7 -17.79 2.13 -7.53
CA ILE A 7 -19.02 1.35 -7.53
C ILE A 7 -20.13 1.93 -8.42
N GLU A 8 -20.21 3.25 -8.56
CA GLU A 8 -21.23 3.89 -9.40
C GLU A 8 -20.97 3.70 -10.89
N GLU A 9 -19.71 3.67 -11.30
CA GLU A 9 -19.30 3.27 -12.65
C GLU A 9 -19.55 1.79 -12.87
N ALA A 10 -19.28 0.94 -11.88
CA ALA A 10 -19.51 -0.49 -11.94
C ALA A 10 -20.98 -0.81 -12.27
N ARG A 11 -21.92 -0.18 -11.54
CA ARG A 11 -23.37 -0.30 -11.78
C ARG A 11 -23.81 0.06 -13.20
N LYS A 12 -23.07 0.95 -13.88
CA LYS A 12 -23.39 1.43 -15.24
C LYS A 12 -22.78 0.58 -16.36
N VAL A 13 -21.88 -0.34 -16.03
CA VAL A 13 -21.28 -1.21 -17.05
C VAL A 13 -22.35 -2.09 -17.67
N ILE A 14 -22.44 -2.10 -19.01
CA ILE A 14 -23.28 -3.01 -19.76
C ILE A 14 -22.35 -3.87 -20.61
N VAL A 15 -22.42 -5.18 -20.40
CA VAL A 15 -21.76 -6.16 -21.27
C VAL A 15 -22.86 -6.75 -22.16
N PRO A 16 -22.75 -6.66 -23.50
CA PRO A 16 -23.75 -7.26 -24.39
C PRO A 16 -23.84 -8.78 -24.16
N ASP A 17 -25.05 -9.35 -24.25
CA ASP A 17 -25.29 -10.80 -24.05
C ASP A 17 -24.52 -11.67 -25.06
N THR A 18 -24.13 -11.09 -26.20
CA THR A 18 -23.32 -11.75 -27.23
C THR A 18 -21.82 -11.81 -26.90
N GLN A 19 -21.40 -11.23 -25.78
CA GLN A 19 -20.01 -11.13 -25.36
C GLN A 19 -19.78 -11.75 -23.99
N GLN A 20 -18.52 -12.04 -23.69
CA GLN A 20 -18.05 -12.45 -22.37
C GLN A 20 -16.97 -11.47 -21.93
N ALA A 21 -17.03 -11.06 -20.67
CA ALA A 21 -16.05 -10.18 -20.06
C ALA A 21 -15.37 -10.87 -18.87
N VAL A 22 -14.16 -10.43 -18.54
CA VAL A 22 -13.45 -10.83 -17.32
C VAL A 22 -13.08 -9.57 -16.57
N LEU A 23 -13.33 -9.55 -15.26
CA LEU A 23 -12.91 -8.47 -14.39
C LEU A 23 -11.45 -8.68 -13.94
N TYR A 24 -10.61 -7.66 -14.16
CA TYR A 24 -9.24 -7.57 -13.64
C TYR A 24 -9.09 -6.29 -12.82
N SER A 25 -8.12 -6.27 -11.91
CA SER A 25 -7.85 -5.13 -11.03
C SER A 25 -6.40 -4.65 -11.14
N GLN A 26 -6.16 -3.39 -10.81
CA GLN A 26 -4.79 -2.90 -10.60
C GLN A 26 -4.23 -3.42 -9.26
N THR A 27 -2.93 -3.73 -9.24
CA THR A 27 -2.26 -4.46 -8.15
C THR A 27 -2.11 -3.68 -6.82
N THR A 28 -2.37 -2.37 -6.85
CA THR A 28 -2.11 -1.43 -5.74
C THR A 28 -3.39 -0.80 -5.17
N LEU A 29 -4.56 -1.19 -5.65
CA LEU A 29 -5.85 -0.65 -5.23
C LEU A 29 -6.23 -1.05 -3.79
N SER A 30 -7.24 -0.39 -3.25
CA SER A 30 -7.86 -0.77 -1.98
C SER A 30 -8.47 -2.17 -2.09
N THR A 31 -8.16 -3.01 -1.10
CA THR A 31 -8.81 -4.32 -0.93
C THR A 31 -10.29 -4.21 -0.64
N PHE A 32 -10.76 -3.08 -0.09
CA PHE A 32 -12.18 -2.88 0.22
C PHE A 32 -12.96 -2.47 -1.04
N GLU A 33 -12.50 -1.44 -1.75
CA GLU A 33 -13.18 -0.92 -2.93
C GLU A 33 -13.31 -1.98 -4.04
N ILE A 34 -12.27 -2.81 -4.23
CA ILE A 34 -12.34 -3.90 -5.20
C ILE A 34 -13.39 -4.94 -4.80
N ARG A 35 -13.57 -5.23 -3.51
CA ARG A 35 -14.60 -6.18 -3.07
C ARG A 35 -15.99 -5.70 -3.45
N GLU A 36 -16.28 -4.43 -3.22
CA GLU A 36 -17.58 -3.85 -3.57
C GLU A 36 -17.85 -3.94 -5.08
N ILE A 37 -16.84 -3.61 -5.91
CA ILE A 37 -16.96 -3.73 -7.38
C ILE A 37 -17.11 -5.19 -7.81
N GLN A 38 -16.39 -6.13 -7.19
CA GLN A 38 -16.52 -7.56 -7.50
C GLN A 38 -17.91 -8.09 -7.14
N GLU A 39 -18.44 -7.72 -5.98
CA GLU A 39 -19.78 -8.13 -5.53
C GLU A 39 -20.86 -7.60 -6.48
N GLU A 40 -20.76 -6.35 -6.92
CA GLU A 40 -21.63 -5.77 -7.94
C GLU A 40 -21.56 -6.51 -9.28
N MET A 41 -20.37 -6.96 -9.69
CA MET A 41 -20.16 -7.64 -10.97
C MET A 41 -20.55 -9.12 -10.95
N ARG A 42 -20.50 -9.80 -9.79
CA ARG A 42 -20.79 -11.24 -9.65
C ARG A 42 -22.20 -11.63 -10.08
N GLY A 43 -23.16 -10.71 -10.02
CA GLY A 43 -24.55 -10.96 -10.42
C GLY A 43 -24.76 -11.12 -11.94
N ARG A 44 -23.71 -10.91 -12.76
CA ARG A 44 -23.82 -10.81 -14.22
C ARG A 44 -23.33 -12.09 -14.88
N SER A 45 -24.23 -12.80 -15.56
CA SER A 45 -23.96 -14.10 -16.17
C SER A 45 -22.91 -14.07 -17.28
N ASN A 46 -22.66 -12.91 -17.88
CA ASN A 46 -21.67 -12.70 -18.94
C ASN A 46 -20.38 -12.01 -18.47
N VAL A 47 -20.17 -11.92 -17.14
CA VAL A 47 -18.94 -11.38 -16.54
C VAL A 47 -18.31 -12.42 -15.63
N ALA A 48 -17.15 -12.94 -16.01
CA ALA A 48 -16.34 -13.77 -15.12
C ALA A 48 -15.64 -12.88 -14.08
N VAL A 49 -15.92 -13.14 -12.81
CA VAL A 49 -15.28 -12.47 -11.67
C VAL A 49 -14.37 -13.48 -10.96
N PRO A 50 -13.04 -13.36 -11.06
CA PRO A 50 -12.11 -14.24 -10.35
C PRO A 50 -12.29 -14.16 -8.83
N ASN A 51 -12.14 -15.31 -8.15
CA ASN A 51 -12.22 -15.39 -6.67
C ASN A 51 -11.08 -14.65 -5.95
N ARG A 52 -9.99 -14.33 -6.66
CA ARG A 52 -8.86 -13.57 -6.14
C ARG A 52 -8.74 -12.28 -6.94
N TRP A 53 -8.44 -11.18 -6.27
CA TRP A 53 -8.02 -9.94 -6.90
C TRP A 53 -6.57 -10.03 -7.37
N ASP A 54 -6.20 -9.14 -8.29
CA ASP A 54 -4.82 -9.00 -8.77
C ASP A 54 -3.97 -8.14 -7.81
N ILE A 55 -4.52 -7.71 -6.66
CA ILE A 55 -3.78 -7.00 -5.61
C ILE A 55 -2.62 -7.87 -5.15
N CYS A 56 -1.41 -7.32 -5.18
CA CYS A 56 -0.22 -8.07 -4.78
C CYS A 56 -0.15 -8.24 -3.25
N TYR A 57 0.59 -9.25 -2.81
CA TYR A 57 0.76 -9.55 -1.38
C TYR A 57 1.30 -8.34 -0.59
N ALA A 58 2.22 -7.56 -1.18
CA ALA A 58 2.85 -6.42 -0.51
C ALA A 58 1.85 -5.31 -0.20
N THR A 59 0.89 -5.06 -1.11
CA THR A 59 -0.20 -4.09 -0.91
C THR A 59 -1.16 -4.58 0.18
N ASP A 60 -1.63 -5.82 0.10
CA ASP A 60 -2.58 -6.40 1.04
C ASP A 60 -2.00 -6.50 2.47
N ASN A 61 -0.73 -6.90 2.60
CA ASN A 61 -0.05 -7.00 3.89
C ASN A 61 0.13 -5.63 4.56
N ARG A 62 0.52 -4.60 3.79
CA ARG A 62 0.67 -3.23 4.34
C ARG A 62 -0.66 -2.60 4.71
N GLN A 63 -1.70 -2.79 3.91
CA GLN A 63 -3.04 -2.31 4.26
C GLN A 63 -3.55 -2.96 5.55
N ALA A 64 -3.35 -4.27 5.71
CA ALA A 64 -3.71 -4.98 6.95
C ALA A 64 -2.88 -4.51 8.16
N ALA A 65 -1.58 -4.26 7.98
CA ALA A 65 -0.72 -3.73 9.03
C ALA A 65 -1.15 -2.31 9.48
N VAL A 66 -1.60 -1.47 8.54
CA VAL A 66 -2.20 -0.18 8.88
C VAL A 66 -3.46 -0.39 9.71
N ASP A 67 -4.38 -1.26 9.31
CA ASP A 67 -5.62 -1.48 10.06
C ASP A 67 -5.40 -1.88 11.52
N GLU A 68 -4.41 -2.76 11.77
CA GLU A 68 -4.03 -3.21 13.11
C GLU A 68 -3.33 -2.11 13.93
N LEU A 69 -2.70 -1.12 13.26
CA LEU A 69 -2.05 0.01 13.92
C LEU A 69 -3.08 1.04 14.43
N LEU A 70 -4.17 1.27 13.69
CA LEU A 70 -5.12 2.37 13.93
C LEU A 70 -5.71 2.42 15.35
N PRO A 71 -6.06 1.31 16.03
CA PRO A 71 -6.63 1.36 17.38
C PRO A 71 -5.68 1.90 18.46
N PHE A 72 -4.38 1.98 18.17
CA PHE A 72 -3.35 2.30 19.16
C PHE A 72 -2.77 3.71 19.01
N VAL A 73 -3.15 4.46 17.99
CA VAL A 73 -2.50 5.72 17.60
C VAL A 73 -3.50 6.85 17.44
N ASP A 74 -3.05 8.09 17.63
CA ASP A 74 -3.88 9.28 17.50
C ASP A 74 -3.89 9.83 16.06
N PHE A 75 -2.78 9.66 15.34
CA PHE A 75 -2.68 9.87 13.90
C PHE A 75 -1.61 8.97 13.27
N VAL A 76 -1.62 8.87 11.94
CA VAL A 76 -0.64 8.10 11.17
C VAL A 76 0.18 9.02 10.26
N ILE A 77 1.48 8.74 10.15
CA ILE A 77 2.36 9.26 9.09
C ILE A 77 2.72 8.10 8.18
N VAL A 78 2.47 8.28 6.88
CA VAL A 78 2.91 7.37 5.83
C VAL A 78 4.16 7.96 5.17
N VAL A 79 5.29 7.28 5.29
CA VAL A 79 6.50 7.63 4.55
C VAL A 79 6.33 7.15 3.11
N GLY A 80 6.52 8.05 2.15
CA GLY A 80 6.56 7.75 0.72
C GLY A 80 5.85 8.78 -0.15
N SER A 81 6.28 8.82 -1.41
CA SER A 81 5.89 9.87 -2.35
C SER A 81 4.39 10.08 -2.48
N ARG A 82 3.96 11.34 -2.54
CA ARG A 82 2.59 11.72 -2.93
C ARG A 82 2.16 11.17 -4.29
N LYS A 83 3.12 10.84 -5.16
CA LYS A 83 2.90 10.23 -6.48
C LYS A 83 2.77 8.71 -6.43
N SER A 84 3.10 8.06 -5.31
CA SER A 84 3.00 6.61 -5.16
C SER A 84 1.58 6.23 -4.77
N HIS A 85 0.87 5.55 -5.67
CA HIS A 85 -0.48 5.08 -5.40
C HIS A 85 -0.53 4.14 -4.18
N ASN A 86 0.48 3.28 -3.98
CA ASN A 86 0.53 2.43 -2.79
C ASN A 86 0.64 3.27 -1.50
N SER A 87 1.47 4.32 -1.48
CA SER A 87 1.57 5.19 -0.30
C SER A 87 0.29 5.99 -0.05
N GLN A 88 -0.33 6.52 -1.11
CA GLN A 88 -1.62 7.21 -0.98
C GLN A 88 -2.72 6.28 -0.48
N MET A 89 -2.77 5.04 -0.96
CA MET A 89 -3.74 4.05 -0.51
C MET A 89 -3.62 3.74 0.99
N LEU A 90 -2.40 3.67 1.54
CA LEU A 90 -2.20 3.51 2.99
C LEU A 90 -2.69 4.73 3.78
N LYS A 91 -2.45 5.94 3.26
CA LYS A 91 -2.92 7.18 3.87
C LYS A 91 -4.45 7.27 3.83
N GLU A 92 -5.06 6.99 2.68
CA GLU A 92 -6.51 6.97 2.49
C GLU A 92 -7.17 5.96 3.42
N ARG A 93 -6.58 4.77 3.55
CA ARG A 93 -7.04 3.73 4.49
C ARG A 93 -6.98 4.19 5.95
N ALA A 94 -5.86 4.79 6.36
CA ALA A 94 -5.74 5.33 7.72
C ALA A 94 -6.72 6.49 7.99
N SER A 95 -6.93 7.34 6.97
CA SER A 95 -7.82 8.52 7.03
C SER A 95 -9.28 8.17 7.30
N GLN A 96 -9.68 6.90 7.10
CA GLN A 96 -11.03 6.44 7.45
C GLN A 96 -11.28 6.41 8.96
N LYS A 97 -10.23 6.39 9.80
CA LYS A 97 -10.37 6.28 11.27
C LYS A 97 -9.63 7.36 12.04
N VAL A 98 -8.45 7.78 11.58
CA VAL A 98 -7.61 8.78 12.26
C VAL A 98 -7.03 9.75 11.25
N LYS A 99 -6.52 10.91 11.71
CA LYS A 99 -5.79 11.81 10.81
C LYS A 99 -4.60 11.07 10.20
N ALA A 100 -4.36 11.26 8.90
CA ALA A 100 -3.22 10.65 8.23
C ALA A 100 -2.47 11.66 7.35
N TYR A 101 -1.15 11.67 7.48
CA TYR A 101 -0.24 12.53 6.74
C TYR A 101 0.67 11.67 5.87
N SER A 102 1.24 12.29 4.83
CA SER A 102 2.23 11.66 3.97
C SER A 102 3.45 12.56 3.84
N ILE A 103 4.62 11.99 4.03
CA ILE A 103 5.91 12.69 3.89
C ILE A 103 6.83 11.91 2.97
N ASP A 104 7.60 12.62 2.16
CA ASP A 104 8.66 12.00 1.37
C ASP A 104 9.95 11.89 2.22
N ARG A 105 10.15 12.84 3.15
CA ARG A 105 11.33 12.94 4.01
C ARG A 105 10.98 13.47 5.41
N PRO A 106 11.82 13.22 6.43
CA PRO A 106 11.51 13.61 7.81
C PRO A 106 11.39 15.13 8.04
N ASP A 107 12.05 15.94 7.22
CA ASP A 107 11.99 17.41 7.30
C ASP A 107 10.64 17.98 6.86
N GLU A 108 9.77 17.18 6.22
CA GLU A 108 8.40 17.56 5.90
C GLU A 108 7.42 17.34 7.07
N ILE A 109 7.89 16.81 8.20
CA ILE A 109 7.05 16.66 9.39
C ILE A 109 6.74 18.05 9.95
N ASP A 110 5.46 18.40 9.92
CA ASP A 110 4.96 19.65 10.46
C ASP A 110 4.70 19.50 11.97
N ILE A 111 5.26 20.42 12.74
CA ILE A 111 5.06 20.43 14.20
C ILE A 111 3.62 20.76 14.57
N ASP A 112 2.88 21.44 13.70
CA ASP A 112 1.48 21.82 13.93
C ASP A 112 0.54 20.60 13.88
N TRP A 113 1.02 19.44 13.40
CA TRP A 113 0.26 18.19 13.51
C TRP A 113 0.16 17.69 14.96
N PHE A 114 1.08 18.12 15.83
CA PHE A 114 1.19 17.70 17.23
C PHE A 114 0.44 18.64 18.17
N VAL A 115 -0.85 18.82 17.90
CA VAL A 115 -1.75 19.59 18.77
C VAL A 115 -1.99 18.89 20.12
N ASP A 116 -2.57 19.61 21.07
CA ASP A 116 -2.89 19.09 22.41
C ASP A 116 -3.67 17.76 22.34
N GLY A 117 -3.19 16.76 23.08
CA GLY A 117 -3.81 15.44 23.19
C GLY A 117 -3.18 14.35 22.34
N ILE A 118 -2.33 14.68 21.35
CA ILE A 118 -1.57 13.67 20.61
C ILE A 118 -0.48 13.07 21.51
N ARG A 119 -0.50 11.74 21.67
CA ARG A 119 0.45 10.98 22.49
C ARG A 119 1.13 9.85 21.71
N ARG A 120 0.51 9.35 20.66
CA ARG A 120 0.93 8.16 19.91
C ARG A 120 0.81 8.41 18.42
N VAL A 121 1.94 8.35 17.72
CA VAL A 121 2.00 8.48 16.26
C VAL A 121 2.24 7.10 15.66
N GLY A 122 1.38 6.70 14.73
CA GLY A 122 1.61 5.55 13.88
C GLY A 122 2.55 5.90 12.74
N LEU A 123 3.54 5.06 12.48
CA LEU A 123 4.45 5.22 11.36
C LEU A 123 4.40 3.97 10.47
N THR A 124 4.24 4.18 9.16
CA THR A 124 4.29 3.12 8.15
C THR A 124 4.96 3.65 6.87
N SER A 125 5.23 2.79 5.89
CA SER A 125 5.80 3.19 4.61
C SER A 125 5.19 2.45 3.43
N GLY A 126 5.21 3.12 2.26
CA GLY A 126 4.83 2.49 1.01
C GLY A 126 5.82 1.40 0.57
N ALA A 127 5.37 0.45 -0.25
CA ALA A 127 6.20 -0.66 -0.75
C ALA A 127 7.39 -0.19 -1.63
N SER A 128 7.32 1.00 -2.21
CA SER A 128 8.35 1.58 -3.06
C SER A 128 9.36 2.44 -2.29
N VAL A 129 9.27 2.51 -0.97
CA VAL A 129 10.10 3.38 -0.14
C VAL A 129 11.33 2.62 0.31
N GLU A 130 12.50 3.20 0.08
CA GLU A 130 13.74 2.68 0.64
C GLU A 130 13.72 2.75 2.17
N GLU A 131 14.14 1.67 2.82
CA GLU A 131 14.10 1.53 4.28
C GLU A 131 14.77 2.70 5.01
N ARG A 132 15.83 3.27 4.42
CA ARG A 132 16.53 4.43 4.98
C ARG A 132 15.60 5.61 5.28
N PHE A 133 14.62 5.92 4.44
CA PHE A 133 13.70 7.04 4.70
C PHE A 133 12.80 6.78 5.92
N PHE A 134 12.42 5.52 6.13
CA PHE A 134 11.67 5.13 7.32
C PHE A 134 12.54 5.24 8.58
N VAL A 135 13.79 4.75 8.52
CA VAL A 135 14.75 4.85 9.62
C VAL A 135 15.09 6.30 9.94
N ASP A 136 15.36 7.14 8.94
CA ASP A 136 15.65 8.56 9.12
C ASP A 136 14.45 9.28 9.79
N THR A 137 13.22 8.84 9.52
CA THR A 137 12.01 9.36 10.17
C THR A 137 11.96 8.98 11.65
N LEU A 138 12.32 7.75 12.01
CA LEU A 138 12.41 7.33 13.41
C LEU A 138 13.50 8.13 14.15
N GLU A 139 14.64 8.37 13.52
CA GLU A 139 15.72 9.17 14.09
C GLU A 139 15.31 10.63 14.30
N TRP A 140 14.53 11.21 13.38
CA TRP A 140 13.95 12.54 13.57
C TRP A 140 13.12 12.62 14.85
N PHE A 141 12.27 11.62 15.11
CA PHE A 141 11.46 11.57 16.34
C PHE A 141 12.32 11.46 17.61
N LYS A 142 13.35 10.62 17.59
CA LYS A 142 14.29 10.48 18.71
C LYS A 142 15.05 11.78 18.98
N LEU A 143 15.45 12.50 17.94
CA LEU A 143 16.14 13.77 18.09
C LEU A 143 15.24 14.84 18.74
N LYS A 144 13.96 14.87 18.37
CA LYS A 144 12.98 15.81 18.94
C LYS A 144 12.53 15.44 20.34
N ASN A 145 12.45 14.15 20.64
CA ASN A 145 12.13 13.63 21.97
C ASN A 145 12.99 12.40 22.29
N PRO A 146 14.14 12.59 22.96
CA PRO A 146 15.04 11.49 23.32
C PRO A 146 14.40 10.39 24.19
N ASN A 147 13.28 10.69 24.85
CA ASN A 147 12.55 9.76 25.70
C ASN A 147 11.39 9.07 24.97
N ILE A 148 11.24 9.27 23.64
CA ILE A 148 10.16 8.64 22.89
C ILE A 148 10.27 7.12 22.94
N GLN A 149 9.15 6.45 23.21
CA GLN A 149 9.07 4.99 23.19
C GLN A 149 8.67 4.52 21.80
N ILE A 150 9.52 3.70 21.18
CA ILE A 150 9.24 3.08 19.88
C ILE A 150 8.74 1.66 20.14
N LYS A 151 7.53 1.36 19.68
CA LYS A 151 6.96 0.02 19.73
C LYS A 151 6.70 -0.48 18.31
N GLN A 152 7.36 -1.58 17.95
CA GLN A 152 7.05 -2.28 16.71
C GLN A 152 5.76 -3.09 16.89
N MET A 153 4.82 -2.92 15.95
CA MET A 153 3.60 -3.73 15.91
C MET A 153 3.93 -5.15 15.40
N PRO A 154 3.22 -6.18 15.89
CA PRO A 154 3.42 -7.54 15.42
C PRO A 154 3.14 -7.66 13.93
N GLU A 155 3.78 -8.63 13.28
CA GLU A 155 3.47 -8.97 11.89
C GLU A 155 2.04 -9.50 11.80
N VAL A 156 1.24 -8.90 10.92
CA VAL A 156 -0.18 -9.25 10.73
C VAL A 156 -0.33 -10.42 9.76
N LYS A 157 0.49 -10.42 8.71
CA LYS A 157 0.50 -11.43 7.65
C LYS A 157 1.94 -11.75 7.29
N ALA A 158 2.27 -13.03 7.24
CA ALA A 158 3.57 -13.50 6.78
C ALA A 158 3.90 -12.93 5.40
N GLU A 159 5.02 -12.21 5.27
CA GLU A 159 5.56 -11.82 3.96
C GLU A 159 6.39 -12.98 3.37
N PRO A 160 5.98 -13.60 2.24
CA PRO A 160 6.80 -14.62 1.62
C PRO A 160 8.06 -13.98 1.05
N VAL A 161 9.24 -14.52 1.38
CA VAL A 161 10.51 -14.11 0.77
C VAL A 161 10.48 -14.49 -0.71
N LYS A 162 10.04 -13.57 -1.57
CA LYS A 162 10.04 -13.72 -3.02
C LYS A 162 11.12 -12.84 -3.61
N ILE A 163 12.22 -13.48 -4.03
CA ILE A 163 13.26 -12.83 -4.82
C ILE A 163 12.90 -13.02 -6.29
N PHE A 164 12.57 -11.92 -6.97
CA PHE A 164 12.43 -11.92 -8.43
C PHE A 164 13.82 -11.73 -9.03
N ALA A 165 14.40 -12.82 -9.53
CA ALA A 165 15.71 -12.79 -10.17
C ALA A 165 15.68 -11.89 -11.43
N LEU A 166 16.84 -11.34 -11.77
CA LEU A 166 17.03 -10.64 -13.04
C LEU A 166 16.71 -11.57 -14.22
N PRO A 167 16.25 -11.04 -15.36
CA PRO A 167 16.12 -11.82 -16.59
C PRO A 167 17.44 -12.52 -16.94
N GLN A 168 17.37 -13.77 -17.41
CA GLN A 168 18.57 -14.57 -17.72
C GLN A 168 19.53 -13.87 -18.69
N LYS A 169 18.99 -13.11 -19.65
CA LYS A 169 19.76 -12.31 -20.60
C LYS A 169 20.67 -11.29 -19.89
N ASP A 170 20.15 -10.62 -18.87
CA ASP A 170 20.89 -9.59 -18.14
C ASP A 170 21.95 -10.22 -17.24
N ILE A 171 21.63 -11.36 -16.61
CA ILE A 171 22.60 -12.18 -15.87
C ILE A 171 23.77 -12.58 -16.78
N ASN A 172 23.48 -13.03 -18.01
CA ASN A 172 24.51 -13.42 -18.96
C ASN A 172 25.39 -12.23 -19.38
N LEU A 173 24.80 -11.04 -19.57
CA LEU A 173 25.56 -9.81 -19.86
C LEU A 173 26.47 -9.43 -18.70
N LEU A 174 26.00 -9.53 -17.46
CA LEU A 174 26.80 -9.26 -16.27
C LEU A 174 27.96 -10.25 -16.13
N LYS A 175 27.71 -11.55 -16.33
CA LYS A 175 28.76 -12.59 -16.34
C LYS A 175 29.81 -12.34 -17.43
N ALA A 176 29.38 -11.96 -18.63
CA ALA A 176 30.31 -11.64 -19.71
C ALA A 176 31.17 -10.40 -19.41
N ARG A 177 30.63 -9.43 -18.66
CA ARG A 177 31.32 -8.18 -18.32
C ARG A 177 32.24 -8.29 -17.11
N TYR A 178 31.86 -9.06 -16.09
CA TYR A 178 32.54 -9.09 -14.79
C TYR A 178 33.13 -10.47 -14.42
N GLY A 179 32.94 -11.50 -15.26
CA GLY A 179 33.34 -12.89 -14.96
C GLY A 179 32.29 -13.65 -14.15
N GLU A 180 32.50 -14.95 -13.92
CA GLU A 180 31.58 -15.83 -13.17
C GLU A 180 31.61 -15.63 -11.63
N ALA A 181 32.24 -14.57 -11.13
CA ALA A 181 32.38 -14.30 -9.70
C ALA A 181 31.62 -13.03 -9.29
N ALA A 182 30.36 -13.21 -8.88
CA ALA A 182 29.66 -12.44 -7.86
C ALA A 182 28.50 -13.29 -7.32
#